data_AF-A0A7D9II32-F1
#
_entry.id   AF-A0A7D9II32-F1
#
_cell.length_a   1.000
_cell.length_b   1.000
_cell.length_c   1.000
_cell.angle_alpha   90.00
_cell.angle_beta   90.00
_cell.angle_gamma   90.00
#
_symmetry.space_group_name_H-M   'P 1'
#
loop_
_entity.id
_entity.type
_entity.pdbx_description
1 polymer ?
#
loop_
_entity_poly.entity_id
_entity_poly.type
_entity_poly.pdbx_seq_one_letter_code
_entity_poly.pdbx_strand_id
1 'polypeptide(L)'
;MDLNQKKNTGKLYSPEMKAFALSLYYISGKAYKLLSKFFKLQSKSSLMKWVAAFPTAPELTPAAKEALARKVKIMSESSNLCTITMDEMALKADLLYDPGKDQVIGVEGVFFWRSSLIATSALVFMARGINENWKQPLGYLLVHESCLSDKIKATLLDMIDEITSIGLHVATVVSDLGSNFQKMIKSLGVTPTQPWFWHKGRMIFYLFDAPHIIKA
;
A
#
# COMPACT_ATOMS: atom_id res chain seq x y z
N MET A 1 55.49 -0.45 12.83
CA MET A 1 54.22 -0.86 13.48
C MET A 1 53.22 -1.07 12.37
N ASP A 2 53.08 -2.33 11.92
CA ASP A 2 52.18 -2.69 10.83
C ASP A 2 50.73 -2.46 11.24
N LEU A 3 50.10 -1.50 10.57
CA LEU A 3 48.65 -1.33 10.55
C LEU A 3 48.07 -2.56 9.86
N ASN A 4 47.70 -3.56 10.65
CA ASN A 4 46.96 -4.76 10.27
C ASN A 4 45.94 -4.44 9.16
N GLN A 5 46.29 -4.77 7.92
CA GLN A 5 45.35 -4.89 6.82
C GLN A 5 44.43 -6.06 7.15
N LYS A 6 43.36 -5.79 7.91
CA LYS A 6 42.31 -6.77 8.15
C LYS A 6 41.76 -7.19 6.79
N LYS A 7 42.01 -8.45 6.42
CA LYS A 7 41.35 -9.12 5.28
C LYS A 7 39.87 -8.74 5.31
N ASN A 8 39.36 -8.29 4.17
CA ASN A 8 37.97 -7.91 3.97
C ASN A 8 37.10 -9.18 4.01
N THR A 9 36.92 -9.75 5.20
CA THR A 9 36.08 -10.92 5.41
C THR A 9 34.63 -10.44 5.32
N GLY A 10 33.92 -10.90 4.28
CA GLY A 10 32.51 -10.64 4.14
C GLY A 10 31.80 -11.04 5.44
N LYS A 11 31.17 -10.07 6.11
CA LYS A 11 30.42 -10.31 7.34
C LYS A 11 28.96 -10.55 7.01
N LEU A 12 28.41 -11.63 7.55
CA LEU A 12 26.97 -11.83 7.57
C LEU A 12 26.38 -10.88 8.61
N TYR A 13 25.44 -10.04 8.19
CA TYR A 13 24.69 -9.16 9.09
C TYR A 13 23.43 -9.87 9.59
N SER A 14 23.13 -9.72 10.88
CA SER A 14 21.89 -10.25 11.46
C SER A 14 20.66 -9.53 10.86
N PRO A 15 19.47 -10.16 10.88
CA PRO A 15 18.22 -9.52 10.43
C PRO A 15 17.93 -8.19 11.14
N GLU A 16 18.22 -8.09 12.43
CA GLU A 16 18.01 -6.90 13.25
C GLU A 16 18.94 -5.77 12.80
N MET A 17 20.20 -6.08 12.52
CA MET A 17 21.16 -5.11 12.00
C MET A 17 20.82 -4.67 10.58
N LYS A 18 20.26 -5.56 9.75
CA LYS A 18 19.74 -5.21 8.42
C LYS A 18 18.53 -4.29 8.52
N ALA A 19 17.60 -4.58 9.42
CA ALA A 19 16.44 -3.73 9.67
C ALA A 19 16.86 -2.34 10.16
N PHE A 20 17.74 -2.26 11.16
CA PHE A 20 18.29 -1.00 11.67
C PHE A 20 18.96 -0.16 10.57
N ALA A 21 19.83 -0.78 9.78
CA ALA A 21 20.51 -0.10 8.69
C ALA A 21 19.55 0.37 7.60
N LEU A 22 18.53 -0.43 7.27
CA LEU A 22 17.49 -0.04 6.32
C LEU A 22 16.65 1.14 6.85
N SER A 23 16.25 1.11 8.12
CA SER A 23 15.55 2.23 8.77
C SER A 23 16.38 3.51 8.73
N LEU A 24 17.67 3.44 9.07
CA LEU A 24 18.57 4.58 9.00
C LEU A 24 18.72 5.12 7.57
N TYR A 25 18.84 4.22 6.59
CA TYR A 25 18.91 4.60 5.18
C TYR A 25 17.61 5.26 4.69
N TYR A 26 16.45 4.76 5.12
CA TYR A 26 15.13 5.31 4.80
C TYR A 26 14.93 6.72 5.39
N ILE A 27 15.37 6.93 6.63
CA ILE A 27 15.33 8.26 7.28
C ILE A 27 16.20 9.25 6.50
N SER A 28 17.44 8.87 6.18
CA SER A 28 18.32 9.72 5.38
C SER A 28 19.47 8.96 4.75
N GLY A 29 19.43 8.80 3.42
CA GLY A 29 20.54 8.22 2.66
C GLY A 29 21.85 9.02 2.77
N LYS A 30 21.78 10.34 2.98
CA LYS A 30 22.95 11.19 3.22
C LYS A 30 23.58 10.91 4.58
N ALA A 31 22.76 10.85 5.63
CA ALA A 31 23.22 10.51 6.98
C ALA A 31 23.79 9.09 7.01
N TYR A 32 23.12 8.14 6.35
CA TYR A 32 23.61 6.77 6.21
C TYR A 32 25.00 6.71 5.56
N LYS A 33 25.21 7.44 4.45
CA LYS A 33 26.50 7.51 3.75
C LYS A 33 27.61 8.14 4.61
N LEU A 34 27.26 9.10 5.47
CA LEU A 34 28.20 9.68 6.42
C LEU A 34 28.54 8.66 7.52
N LEU A 35 27.53 8.07 8.15
CA LEU A 35 27.68 7.12 9.26
C LEU A 35 28.37 5.83 8.83
N SER A 36 28.17 5.37 7.59
CA SER A 36 28.85 4.18 7.05
C SER A 36 30.37 4.33 6.94
N LYS A 37 30.90 5.56 7.04
CA LYS A 37 32.36 5.80 7.11
C LYS A 37 32.94 5.50 8.51
N PHE A 38 32.12 5.68 9.55
CA PHE A 38 32.53 5.53 10.95
C PHE A 38 32.08 4.20 11.54
N PHE A 39 30.91 3.71 11.12
CA PHE A 39 30.29 2.47 11.60
C PHE A 39 30.32 1.40 10.52
N LYS A 40 30.38 0.14 10.95
CA LYS A 40 30.29 -1.03 10.07
C LYS A 40 28.85 -1.27 9.64
N LEU A 41 28.39 -0.47 8.68
CA LEU A 41 27.08 -0.59 8.06
C LEU A 41 27.16 -1.36 6.73
N GLN A 42 26.04 -1.94 6.31
CA GLN A 42 25.90 -2.64 5.05
C GLN A 42 26.17 -1.70 3.87
N SER A 43 26.59 -2.27 2.74
CA SER A 43 26.62 -1.49 1.50
C SER A 43 25.18 -1.22 1.02
N LYS A 44 24.97 -0.13 0.29
CA LYS A 44 23.68 0.14 -0.38
C LYS A 44 23.24 -1.03 -1.25
N SER A 45 24.16 -1.67 -1.98
CA SER A 45 23.84 -2.85 -2.81
C SER A 45 23.31 -4.02 -1.96
N SER A 46 23.95 -4.29 -0.83
CA SER A 46 23.51 -5.34 0.10
C SER A 46 22.13 -5.05 0.69
N LEU A 47 21.84 -3.78 1.03
CA LEU A 47 20.52 -3.37 1.49
C LEU A 47 19.47 -3.56 0.38
N MET A 48 19.74 -3.11 -0.85
CA MET A 48 18.79 -3.24 -1.96
C MET A 48 18.54 -4.71 -2.31
N LYS A 49 19.55 -5.58 -2.25
CA LYS A 49 19.36 -7.04 -2.41
C LYS A 49 18.45 -7.62 -1.34
N TRP A 50 18.59 -7.15 -0.10
CA TRP A 50 17.73 -7.59 1.00
C TRP A 50 16.29 -7.07 0.84
N VAL A 51 16.11 -5.83 0.38
CA VAL A 51 14.80 -5.25 0.07
C VAL A 51 14.13 -5.96 -1.11
N ALA A 52 14.90 -6.32 -2.14
CA ALA A 52 14.39 -7.04 -3.31
C ALA A 52 13.84 -8.44 -2.99
N ALA A 53 14.22 -9.02 -1.84
CA ALA A 53 13.68 -10.29 -1.37
C ALA A 53 12.25 -10.16 -0.81
N PHE A 54 11.78 -8.94 -0.49
CA PHE A 54 10.41 -8.74 -0.04
C PHE A 54 9.48 -8.73 -1.26
N PRO A 55 8.40 -9.53 -1.24
CA PRO A 55 7.46 -9.57 -2.34
C PRO A 55 6.80 -8.20 -2.52
N THR A 56 6.89 -7.66 -3.72
CA THR A 56 6.13 -6.48 -4.15
C THR A 56 4.99 -6.94 -5.04
N ALA A 57 3.77 -6.70 -4.60
CA ALA A 57 2.56 -7.01 -5.35
C ALA A 57 1.62 -5.79 -5.36
N PRO A 58 0.77 -5.66 -6.39
CA PRO A 58 -0.32 -4.69 -6.42
C PRO A 58 -1.35 -4.89 -5.31
N GLU A 59 -1.40 -6.10 -4.77
CA GLU A 59 -2.38 -6.58 -3.80
C GLU A 59 -1.75 -6.71 -2.41
N LEU A 60 -2.59 -6.99 -1.42
CA LEU A 60 -2.14 -7.30 -0.07
C LEU A 60 -1.35 -8.61 -0.09
N THR A 61 -0.03 -8.52 -0.05
CA THR A 61 0.83 -9.70 -0.08
C THR A 61 0.47 -10.69 1.04
N PRO A 62 0.60 -12.01 0.83
CA PRO A 62 0.31 -13.01 1.86
C PRO A 62 1.05 -12.75 3.18
N ALA A 63 2.31 -12.30 3.10
CA ALA A 63 3.11 -11.96 4.27
C ALA A 63 2.55 -10.74 5.03
N ALA A 64 2.11 -9.69 4.31
CA ALA A 64 1.46 -8.53 4.92
C ALA A 64 0.10 -8.91 5.54
N LYS A 65 -0.67 -9.74 4.84
CA LYS A 65 -1.95 -10.28 5.31
C LYS A 65 -1.79 -11.05 6.62
N GLU A 66 -0.80 -11.95 6.69
CA GLU A 66 -0.52 -12.74 7.88
C GLU A 66 -0.02 -11.86 9.04
N ALA A 67 0.84 -10.88 8.76
CA ALA A 67 1.28 -9.91 9.76
C ALA A 67 0.10 -9.10 10.33
N LEU A 68 -0.81 -8.64 9.46
CA LEU A 68 -2.03 -7.96 9.87
C LEU A 68 -2.94 -8.87 10.68
N ALA A 69 -3.13 -10.12 10.27
CA ALA A 69 -3.93 -11.12 10.99
C ALA A 69 -3.41 -11.38 12.41
N ARG A 70 -2.09 -11.49 12.58
CA ARG A 70 -1.49 -11.63 13.91
C ARG A 70 -1.74 -10.41 14.78
N LYS A 71 -1.70 -9.21 14.20
CA LYS A 71 -2.01 -7.97 14.92
C LYS A 71 -3.47 -7.93 15.36
N VAL A 72 -4.40 -8.25 14.44
CA VAL A 72 -5.85 -8.26 14.71
C VAL A 72 -6.22 -9.24 15.82
N LYS A 73 -5.56 -10.39 15.92
CA LYS A 73 -5.77 -11.35 17.02
C LYS A 73 -5.47 -10.80 18.41
N ILE A 74 -4.59 -9.79 18.50
CA ILE A 74 -4.17 -9.18 19.77
C ILE A 74 -4.97 -7.90 20.06
N MET A 75 -5.63 -7.35 19.03
CA MET A 75 -6.46 -6.16 19.15
C MET A 75 -7.73 -6.44 19.98
N SER A 76 -8.20 -5.42 20.69
CA SER A 76 -9.53 -5.44 21.27
C SER A 76 -10.60 -5.43 20.17
N GLU A 77 -11.82 -5.88 20.49
CA GLU A 77 -12.94 -5.82 19.55
C GLU A 77 -13.24 -4.37 19.11
N SER A 78 -13.01 -3.38 19.96
CA SER A 78 -13.17 -1.98 19.55
C SER A 78 -12.08 -1.51 18.56
N SER A 79 -10.90 -2.11 18.62
CA SER A 79 -9.73 -1.74 17.82
C SER A 79 -9.72 -2.34 16.41
N ASN A 80 -10.59 -3.33 16.16
CA ASN A 80 -10.70 -3.99 14.85
C ASN A 80 -11.50 -3.15 13.83
N LEU A 81 -12.11 -2.05 14.26
CA LEU A 81 -12.84 -1.11 13.42
C LEU A 81 -11.86 -0.30 12.56
N CYS A 82 -12.11 -0.31 11.26
CA CYS A 82 -11.28 0.39 10.29
C CYS A 82 -12.10 1.14 9.23
N THR A 83 -11.41 2.09 8.62
CA THR A 83 -11.85 2.85 7.46
C THR A 83 -11.00 2.45 6.27
N ILE A 84 -11.61 2.27 5.10
CA ILE A 84 -10.87 2.19 3.84
C ILE A 84 -10.84 3.59 3.22
N THR A 85 -9.65 4.10 2.98
CA THR A 85 -9.43 5.34 2.23
C THR A 85 -8.94 5.00 0.83
N MET A 86 -9.47 5.68 -0.18
CA MET A 86 -9.10 5.53 -1.58
C MET A 86 -8.84 6.87 -2.22
N ASP A 87 -7.75 6.95 -2.99
CA ASP A 87 -7.31 8.17 -3.65
C ASP A 87 -6.53 7.84 -4.93
N GLU A 88 -6.60 8.73 -5.92
CA GLU A 88 -5.94 8.59 -7.21
C GLU A 88 -4.75 9.55 -7.31
N MET A 89 -3.56 9.00 -7.56
CA MET A 89 -2.34 9.78 -7.73
C MET A 89 -1.85 9.75 -9.17
N ALA A 90 -1.48 10.93 -9.70
CA ALA A 90 -0.84 11.02 -11.01
C ALA A 90 0.54 10.35 -11.00
N LEU A 91 0.81 9.57 -12.03
CA LEU A 91 2.09 8.94 -12.30
C LEU A 91 2.73 9.58 -13.53
N LYS A 92 4.06 9.56 -13.58
CA LYS A 92 4.77 9.81 -14.83
C LYS A 92 4.57 8.60 -15.74
N ALA A 93 3.95 8.82 -16.90
CA ALA A 93 3.82 7.82 -17.95
C ALA A 93 5.21 7.35 -18.40
N ASP A 94 5.54 6.10 -18.15
CA ASP A 94 6.84 5.51 -18.48
C ASP A 94 6.71 3.98 -18.55
N LEU A 95 7.57 3.35 -19.35
CA LEU A 95 7.62 1.89 -19.46
C LEU A 95 8.99 1.40 -19.01
N LEU A 96 9.00 0.55 -17.99
CA LEU A 96 10.22 -0.03 -17.43
C LEU A 96 10.20 -1.54 -17.64
N TYR A 97 11.34 -2.12 -17.99
CA TYR A 97 11.48 -3.57 -18.05
C TYR A 97 12.16 -4.07 -16.77
N ASP A 98 11.51 -5.00 -16.07
CA ASP A 98 12.09 -5.72 -14.93
C ASP A 98 12.67 -7.06 -15.41
N PRO A 99 14.00 -7.17 -15.56
CA PRO A 99 14.62 -8.42 -16.00
C PRO A 99 14.52 -9.55 -14.97
N GLY A 100 14.26 -9.23 -13.69
CA GLY A 100 14.13 -10.24 -12.64
C GLY A 100 12.80 -10.98 -12.69
N LYS A 101 11.75 -10.33 -13.20
CA LYS A 101 10.40 -10.90 -13.37
C LYS A 101 10.03 -11.15 -14.83
N ASP A 102 10.93 -10.82 -15.76
CA ASP A 102 10.68 -10.81 -17.21
C ASP A 102 9.37 -10.11 -17.57
N GLN A 103 9.20 -8.90 -17.05
CA GLN A 103 7.93 -8.18 -17.12
C GLN A 103 8.13 -6.70 -17.44
N VAL A 104 7.28 -6.17 -18.31
CA VAL A 104 7.12 -4.72 -18.51
C VAL A 104 6.32 -4.13 -17.33
N ILE A 105 6.69 -2.97 -16.83
CA ILE A 105 6.03 -2.22 -15.76
C ILE A 105 5.59 -0.88 -16.33
N GLY A 106 4.47 -0.35 -15.84
CA GLY A 106 3.96 0.96 -16.28
C GLY A 106 2.86 0.89 -17.32
N VAL A 107 2.29 -0.30 -17.56
CA VAL A 107 1.04 -0.43 -18.31
C VAL A 107 -0.14 -0.42 -17.35
N GLU A 108 -1.29 -0.03 -17.88
CA GLU A 108 -2.55 -0.11 -17.19
C GLU A 108 -2.94 -1.57 -16.90
N GLY A 109 -3.51 -1.75 -15.72
CA GLY A 109 -3.95 -3.03 -15.21
C GLY A 109 -2.96 -3.66 -14.26
N VAL A 110 -3.53 -4.43 -13.36
CA VAL A 110 -2.90 -5.23 -12.33
C VAL A 110 -3.81 -6.43 -12.09
N PHE A 111 -3.33 -7.45 -11.38
CA PHE A 111 -4.06 -8.71 -11.16
C PHE A 111 -4.23 -9.51 -12.46
N PHE A 112 -5.48 -9.83 -12.82
CA PHE A 112 -5.86 -10.69 -13.96
C PHE A 112 -6.10 -9.92 -15.26
N TRP A 113 -6.03 -8.59 -15.23
CA TRP A 113 -6.25 -7.76 -16.41
C TRP A 113 -5.08 -6.82 -16.65
N ARG A 114 -4.72 -6.71 -17.92
CA ARG A 114 -3.64 -5.90 -18.39
C ARG A 114 -3.99 -5.38 -19.77
N SER A 115 -3.87 -4.08 -19.98
CA SER A 115 -4.06 -3.47 -21.30
C SER A 115 -2.71 -3.14 -21.94
N SER A 116 -2.75 -2.67 -23.18
CA SER A 116 -1.59 -2.11 -23.88
C SER A 116 -1.40 -0.61 -23.62
N LEU A 117 -2.26 0.00 -22.80
CA LEU A 117 -2.19 1.43 -22.48
C LEU A 117 -1.15 1.68 -21.40
N ILE A 118 -0.48 2.84 -21.47
CA ILE A 118 0.51 3.26 -20.49
C ILE A 118 -0.23 3.85 -19.29
N ALA A 119 0.07 3.39 -18.08
CA ALA A 119 -0.54 3.92 -16.87
C ALA A 119 -0.09 5.37 -16.64
N THR A 120 -1.06 6.25 -16.40
CA THR A 120 -0.82 7.67 -16.09
C THR A 120 -1.26 8.04 -14.68
N SER A 121 -1.98 7.15 -13.99
CA SER A 121 -2.35 7.32 -12.59
C SER A 121 -2.36 5.97 -11.85
N ALA A 122 -2.33 6.04 -10.53
CA ALA A 122 -2.52 4.91 -9.64
C ALA A 122 -3.64 5.20 -8.64
N LEU A 123 -4.64 4.32 -8.61
CA LEU A 123 -5.67 4.33 -7.59
C LEU A 123 -5.22 3.45 -6.42
N VAL A 124 -5.06 4.04 -5.24
CA VAL A 124 -4.51 3.35 -4.06
C VAL A 124 -5.60 3.15 -3.01
N PHE A 125 -5.57 1.99 -2.36
CA PHE A 125 -6.48 1.62 -1.28
C PHE A 125 -5.68 1.38 0.00
N MET A 126 -6.15 1.94 1.11
CA MET A 126 -5.47 1.84 2.40
C MET A 126 -6.50 1.65 3.52
N ALA A 127 -6.22 0.69 4.40
CA ALA A 127 -6.96 0.54 5.65
C ALA A 127 -6.34 1.41 6.74
N ARG A 128 -7.20 2.07 7.51
CA ARG A 128 -6.83 2.94 8.63
C ARG A 128 -7.64 2.51 9.85
N GLY A 129 -6.98 2.29 10.98
CA GLY A 129 -7.69 2.06 12.25
C GLY A 129 -8.47 3.29 12.68
N ILE A 130 -9.71 3.09 13.16
CA ILE A 130 -10.54 4.17 13.71
C ILE A 130 -10.13 4.46 15.15
N ASN A 131 -10.10 3.42 15.98
CA ASN A 131 -9.79 3.55 17.40
C ASN A 131 -8.27 3.51 17.70
N GLU A 132 -7.48 2.94 16.78
CA GLU A 132 -6.03 2.85 16.93
C GLU A 132 -5.29 3.49 15.76
N ASN A 133 -4.16 4.13 16.06
CA ASN A 133 -3.31 4.76 15.05
C ASN A 133 -2.46 3.72 14.29
N TRP A 134 -3.07 3.07 13.31
CA TRP A 134 -2.37 2.24 12.35
C TRP A 134 -2.90 2.46 10.95
N LYS A 135 -2.06 2.24 9.95
CA LYS A 135 -2.42 2.27 8.54
C LYS A 135 -1.71 1.15 7.81
N GLN A 136 -2.39 0.54 6.85
CA GLN A 136 -1.85 -0.52 6.01
C GLN A 136 -2.36 -0.33 4.57
N PRO A 137 -1.46 -0.08 3.60
CA PRO A 137 -1.82 -0.16 2.20
C PRO A 137 -2.38 -1.55 1.89
N LEU A 138 -3.56 -1.60 1.27
CA LEU A 138 -4.22 -2.83 0.86
C LEU A 138 -3.84 -3.21 -0.57
N GLY A 139 -3.67 -2.20 -1.42
CA GLY A 139 -3.25 -2.42 -2.79
C GLY A 139 -3.42 -1.18 -3.65
N TYR A 140 -3.13 -1.32 -4.93
CA TYR A 140 -3.28 -0.26 -5.91
C TYR A 140 -3.67 -0.81 -7.29
N LEU A 141 -4.32 0.03 -8.08
CA LEU A 141 -4.61 -0.19 -9.50
C LEU A 141 -3.82 0.81 -10.35
N LEU A 142 -3.09 0.31 -11.35
CA LEU A 142 -2.52 1.17 -12.40
C LEU A 142 -3.57 1.41 -13.47
N VAL A 143 -3.80 2.67 -13.81
CA VAL A 143 -4.88 3.08 -14.71
C VAL A 143 -4.39 4.10 -15.73
N HIS A 144 -5.01 4.06 -16.91
CA HIS A 144 -4.84 5.10 -17.92
C HIS A 144 -5.92 6.16 -17.73
N GLU A 145 -5.50 7.39 -17.45
CA GLU A 145 -6.33 8.59 -17.18
C GLU A 145 -7.20 8.51 -15.91
N SER A 146 -8.20 7.65 -15.89
CA SER A 146 -9.13 7.49 -14.77
C SER A 146 -9.65 6.07 -14.71
N CYS A 147 -9.74 5.51 -13.50
CA CYS A 147 -10.34 4.20 -13.30
C CYS A 147 -11.86 4.23 -13.59
N LEU A 148 -12.38 3.16 -14.22
CA LEU A 148 -13.81 2.96 -14.42
C LEU A 148 -14.51 2.66 -13.08
N SER A 149 -15.65 3.31 -12.82
CA SER A 149 -16.38 3.19 -11.56
C SER A 149 -16.71 1.75 -11.16
N ASP A 150 -17.04 0.89 -12.14
CA ASP A 150 -17.37 -0.52 -11.88
C ASP A 150 -16.15 -1.33 -11.44
N LYS A 151 -14.96 -1.00 -11.96
CA LYS A 151 -13.70 -1.61 -11.55
C LYS A 151 -13.31 -1.18 -10.14
N ILE A 152 -13.50 0.11 -9.81
CA ILE A 152 -13.29 0.63 -8.45
C ILE A 152 -14.22 -0.12 -7.48
N LYS A 153 -15.51 -0.24 -7.83
CA LYS A 153 -16.51 -0.95 -7.02
C LYS A 153 -16.10 -2.40 -6.77
N ALA A 154 -15.81 -3.17 -7.82
CA ALA A 154 -15.43 -4.56 -7.69
C ALA A 154 -14.20 -4.73 -6.79
N THR A 155 -13.15 -3.95 -7.05
CA THR A 155 -11.90 -3.99 -6.27
C THR A 155 -12.13 -3.61 -4.81
N LEU A 156 -12.96 -2.60 -4.53
CA LEU A 156 -13.31 -2.19 -3.17
C LEU A 156 -14.02 -3.32 -2.42
N LEU A 157 -15.01 -3.97 -3.03
CA LEU A 157 -15.76 -5.05 -2.40
C LEU A 157 -14.88 -6.27 -2.13
N ASP A 158 -13.98 -6.61 -3.06
CA ASP A 158 -13.00 -7.69 -2.89
C ASP A 158 -12.02 -7.38 -1.74
N MET A 159 -11.56 -6.14 -1.62
CA MET A 159 -10.69 -5.73 -0.52
C MET A 159 -11.42 -5.72 0.83
N ILE A 160 -12.69 -5.31 0.86
CA ILE A 160 -13.53 -5.40 2.07
C ILE A 160 -13.65 -6.86 2.51
N ASP A 161 -13.90 -7.77 1.56
CA ASP A 161 -13.97 -9.20 1.82
C ASP A 161 -12.66 -9.75 2.37
N GLU A 162 -11.55 -9.35 1.75
CA GLU A 162 -10.23 -9.80 2.15
C GLU A 162 -9.89 -9.38 3.58
N ILE A 163 -10.05 -8.10 3.95
CA ILE A 163 -9.71 -7.65 5.30
C ILE A 163 -10.73 -8.11 6.35
N THR A 164 -11.98 -8.29 5.96
CA THR A 164 -13.01 -8.89 6.82
C THR A 164 -12.66 -10.34 7.17
N SER A 165 -12.11 -11.11 6.23
CA SER A 165 -11.65 -12.49 6.48
C SER A 165 -10.55 -12.59 7.54
N ILE A 166 -9.85 -11.49 7.80
CA ILE A 166 -8.75 -11.39 8.78
C ILE A 166 -9.28 -10.99 10.18
N GLY A 167 -10.55 -10.61 10.28
CA GLY A 167 -11.19 -10.15 11.52
C GLY A 167 -11.27 -8.64 11.68
N LEU A 168 -10.97 -7.85 10.63
CA LEU A 168 -11.23 -6.42 10.63
C LEU A 168 -12.70 -6.11 10.31
N HIS A 169 -13.18 -4.98 10.81
CA HIS A 169 -14.54 -4.51 10.61
C HIS A 169 -14.51 -3.16 9.90
N VAL A 170 -14.86 -3.16 8.61
CA VAL A 170 -14.93 -1.93 7.81
C VAL A 170 -16.20 -1.17 8.18
N ALA A 171 -16.05 -0.06 8.88
CA ALA A 171 -17.17 0.80 9.26
C ALA A 171 -17.46 1.86 8.18
N THR A 172 -16.39 2.39 7.57
CA THR A 172 -16.51 3.49 6.62
C THR A 172 -15.57 3.34 5.41
N VAL A 173 -15.97 3.93 4.29
CA VAL A 173 -15.14 4.13 3.09
C VAL A 173 -15.06 5.63 2.81
N VAL A 174 -13.86 6.12 2.47
CA VAL A 174 -13.59 7.54 2.20
C VAL A 174 -12.90 7.69 0.86
N SER A 175 -13.36 8.64 0.04
CA SER A 175 -12.68 9.09 -1.20
C SER A 175 -12.71 10.60 -1.35
N ASP A 176 -12.03 11.11 -2.37
CA ASP A 176 -12.22 12.47 -2.86
C ASP A 176 -13.55 12.63 -3.65
N LEU A 177 -13.74 13.81 -4.27
CA LEU A 177 -14.92 14.16 -5.06
C LEU A 177 -14.80 13.79 -6.55
N GLY A 178 -13.88 12.89 -6.92
CA GLY A 178 -13.67 12.45 -8.29
C GLY A 178 -14.93 11.90 -8.97
N SER A 179 -15.11 12.21 -10.25
CA SER A 179 -16.32 11.84 -10.99
C SER A 179 -16.54 10.32 -11.11
N ASN A 180 -15.45 9.55 -11.10
CA ASN A 180 -15.42 8.09 -11.05
C ASN A 180 -15.95 7.56 -9.71
N PHE A 181 -15.53 8.12 -8.58
CA PHE A 181 -16.06 7.76 -7.26
C PHE A 181 -17.53 8.16 -7.11
N GLN A 182 -17.93 9.33 -7.59
CA GLN A 182 -19.33 9.74 -7.59
C GLN A 182 -20.24 8.77 -8.37
N LYS A 183 -19.78 8.27 -9.52
CA LYS A 183 -20.50 7.25 -10.30
C LYS A 183 -20.55 5.91 -9.54
N MET A 184 -19.45 5.53 -8.89
CA MET A 184 -19.37 4.31 -8.08
C MET A 184 -20.38 4.33 -6.92
N ILE A 185 -20.45 5.42 -6.15
CA ILE A 185 -21.36 5.47 -4.99
C ILE A 185 -22.84 5.48 -5.41
N LYS A 186 -23.16 6.10 -6.55
CA LYS A 186 -24.50 6.04 -7.14
C LYS A 186 -24.87 4.60 -7.48
N SER A 187 -23.94 3.81 -8.03
CA SER A 187 -24.17 2.40 -8.32
C SER A 187 -24.17 1.50 -7.07
N LEU A 188 -23.75 2.01 -5.91
CA LEU A 188 -23.91 1.39 -4.59
C LEU A 188 -25.20 1.82 -3.88
N GLY A 189 -25.99 2.73 -4.46
CA GLY A 189 -27.22 3.23 -3.87
C GLY A 189 -27.02 4.27 -2.76
N VAL A 190 -25.81 4.81 -2.61
CA VAL A 190 -25.50 5.82 -1.59
C VAL A 190 -26.12 7.16 -1.99
N THR A 191 -26.85 7.78 -1.05
CA THR A 191 -27.50 9.09 -1.23
C THR A 191 -27.31 9.96 0.01
N PRO A 192 -27.62 11.27 -0.02
CA PRO A 192 -27.52 12.11 1.18
C PRO A 192 -28.39 11.65 2.35
N THR A 193 -29.54 11.01 2.08
CA THR A 193 -30.42 10.45 3.11
C THR A 193 -30.04 9.03 3.51
N GLN A 194 -29.28 8.33 2.67
CA GLN A 194 -28.73 7.00 2.92
C GLN A 194 -27.23 6.99 2.62
N PRO A 195 -26.38 7.61 3.46
CA PRO A 195 -24.93 7.68 3.27
C PRO A 195 -24.21 6.36 3.58
N TRP A 196 -24.82 5.22 3.24
CA TRP A 196 -24.29 3.89 3.48
C TRP A 196 -24.75 2.91 2.39
N PHE A 197 -24.05 1.79 2.30
CA PHE A 197 -24.45 0.65 1.47
C PHE A 197 -24.29 -0.65 2.26
N TRP A 198 -24.96 -1.71 1.81
CA TRP A 198 -24.86 -3.04 2.40
C TRP A 198 -23.89 -3.91 1.60
N HIS A 199 -23.00 -4.62 2.30
CA HIS A 199 -22.15 -5.65 1.73
C HIS A 199 -22.09 -6.86 2.67
N LYS A 200 -22.51 -8.03 2.18
CA LYS A 200 -22.59 -9.30 2.95
C LYS A 200 -23.21 -9.14 4.37
N GLY A 201 -24.32 -8.42 4.45
CA GLY A 201 -25.06 -8.22 5.70
C GLY A 201 -24.42 -7.22 6.67
N ARG A 202 -23.39 -6.48 6.25
CA ARG A 202 -22.78 -5.37 7.00
C ARG A 202 -23.11 -4.05 6.34
N MET A 203 -23.47 -3.07 7.16
CA MET A 203 -23.69 -1.70 6.73
C MET A 203 -22.36 -0.94 6.78
N ILE A 204 -22.00 -0.28 5.68
CA ILE A 204 -20.75 0.47 5.53
C ILE A 204 -21.10 1.90 5.12
N PHE A 205 -20.67 2.88 5.92
CA PHE A 205 -20.88 4.29 5.59
C PHE A 205 -19.92 4.75 4.51
N TYR A 206 -20.38 5.66 3.65
CA TYR A 206 -19.53 6.31 2.67
C TYR A 206 -19.39 7.79 3.02
N LEU A 207 -18.16 8.27 3.03
CA LEU A 207 -17.81 9.65 3.35
C LEU A 207 -16.95 10.24 2.24
N PHE A 208 -17.06 11.55 2.05
CA PHE A 208 -16.12 12.29 1.22
C PHE A 208 -15.06 12.93 2.11
N ASP A 209 -13.86 13.11 1.56
CA ASP A 209 -12.79 13.81 2.26
C ASP A 209 -13.16 15.29 2.50
N ALA A 210 -13.26 15.66 3.77
CA ALA A 210 -13.79 16.96 4.19
C ALA A 210 -12.98 18.16 3.66
N PRO A 211 -11.63 18.15 3.64
CA PRO A 211 -10.84 19.23 3.05
C PRO A 211 -11.13 19.46 1.56
N HIS A 212 -11.41 18.41 0.79
CA HIS A 212 -11.81 18.56 -0.61
C HIS A 212 -13.17 19.25 -0.72
N ILE A 213 -14.12 18.94 0.16
CA ILE A 213 -15.43 19.60 0.20
C ILE A 213 -15.31 21.08 0.55
N ILE A 214 -14.45 21.43 1.50
CA ILE A 214 -14.27 22.84 1.93
C ILE A 214 -13.66 23.69 0.81
N LYS A 215 -12.88 23.10 -0.09
CA LYS A 215 -12.24 23.78 -1.22
C LYS A 215 -13.11 23.84 -2.48
N ALA A 216 -14.18 23.05 -2.55
CA ALA A 216 -14.99 22.84 -3.75
C ALA A 216 -15.92 24.02 -4.08
#